data_AF-A0A415UE48-F1
#
_entry.id   AF-A0A415UE48-F1
#
_cell.length_a   1.000
_cell.length_b   1.000
_cell.length_c   1.000
_cell.angle_alpha   90.00
_cell.angle_beta   90.00
_cell.angle_gamma   90.00
#
_symmetry.space_group_name_H-M   'P 1'
#
loop_
_entity.id
_entity.type
_entity.pdbx_description
1 polymer ?
#
loop_
_entity_poly.entity_id
_entity_poly.type
_entity_poly.pdbx_seq_one_letter_code
_entity_poly.pdbx_strand_id
1 'polypeptide(L)'
;MHITKDLEINKWTDEDEKNLNLLMTALGEQKPIKDISQDLNILYTLKISNLSLGVIYIKHTDGKYYMYDYFNKHLEAYYKIEGREIRISQFSTMNVEDFTKYDNIYLPIILEDFKQIPISSNILNQANCLMLEMLKAYDQCKLKDLLYTAEQINEWLKQYPDLIEQDICIINGCQIAIRQGELNYADKAKLFAISEKANNMNYRAGAFILLEYMDEAEKIFSSFNDTQMKEFSNYPIYTLYQQYKKKKG
;
A
#
# COMPACT_ATOMS: atom_id res chain seq x y z
N MET A 1 0.84 -2.90 20.27
CA MET A 1 1.23 -2.24 19.01
C MET A 1 2.37 -3.03 18.38
N HIS A 2 2.46 -3.08 17.05
CA HIS A 2 3.52 -3.80 16.35
C HIS A 2 4.70 -2.88 16.04
N ILE A 3 5.59 -2.63 17.00
CA ILE A 3 6.75 -1.75 16.83
C ILE A 3 8.01 -2.60 16.84
N THR A 4 8.84 -2.46 15.81
CA THR A 4 10.10 -3.22 15.65
C THR A 4 11.35 -2.36 15.76
N LYS A 5 11.21 -1.03 15.69
CA LYS A 5 12.31 -0.08 15.87
C LYS A 5 12.57 0.20 17.34
N ASP A 6 13.84 0.30 17.70
CA ASP A 6 14.24 0.74 19.03
C ASP A 6 13.93 2.23 19.24
N LEU A 7 13.55 2.57 20.46
CA LEU A 7 13.26 3.94 20.89
C LEU A 7 14.57 4.68 21.21
N GLU A 8 14.80 5.81 20.55
CA GLU A 8 15.98 6.66 20.80
C GLU A 8 15.76 7.55 22.03
N ILE A 9 16.35 7.19 23.17
CA ILE A 9 16.25 7.98 24.42
C ILE A 9 17.13 9.25 24.35
N ASN A 10 18.15 9.26 23.50
CA ASN A 10 19.13 10.35 23.46
C ASN A 10 18.55 11.69 22.95
N LYS A 11 17.38 11.66 22.31
CA LYS A 11 16.67 12.83 21.77
C LYS A 11 15.37 13.13 22.51
N TRP A 12 15.24 12.59 23.73
CA TRP A 12 14.02 12.68 24.52
C TRP A 12 13.66 14.13 24.87
N THR A 13 12.41 14.50 24.59
CA THR A 13 11.83 15.79 24.94
C THR A 13 10.68 15.64 25.93
N ASP A 14 10.30 16.73 26.60
CA ASP A 14 9.14 16.75 27.51
C ASP A 14 7.84 16.34 26.78
N GLU A 15 7.71 16.67 25.48
CA GLU A 15 6.56 16.26 24.68
C GLU A 15 6.58 14.75 24.39
N ASP A 16 7.76 14.13 24.23
CA ASP A 16 7.87 12.68 24.08
C ASP A 16 7.45 11.96 25.36
N GLU A 17 7.81 12.49 26.53
CA GLU A 17 7.36 11.96 27.82
C GLU A 17 5.84 12.05 27.95
N LYS A 18 5.26 13.20 27.61
CA LYS A 18 3.82 13.41 27.63
C LYS A 18 3.11 12.46 26.67
N ASN A 19 3.62 12.29 25.44
CA ASN A 19 3.04 11.39 24.44
C ASN A 19 3.20 9.91 24.83
N LEU A 20 4.31 9.52 25.45
CA LEU A 20 4.48 8.16 25.99
C LEU A 20 3.52 7.90 27.14
N ASN A 21 3.39 8.83 28.09
CA ASN A 21 2.43 8.72 29.20
C ASN A 21 0.98 8.65 28.69
N LEU A 22 0.64 9.46 27.69
CA LEU A 22 -0.65 9.38 27.00
C LEU A 22 -0.86 7.98 26.40
N LEU A 23 0.12 7.45 25.66
CA LEU A 23 0.03 6.13 25.05
C LEU A 23 -0.16 5.02 26.08
N MET A 24 0.62 5.02 27.17
CA MET A 24 0.52 4.03 28.26
C MET A 24 -0.85 4.09 28.94
N THR A 25 -1.34 5.29 29.24
CA THR A 25 -2.64 5.49 29.88
C THR A 25 -3.80 5.07 28.96
N ALA A 26 -3.71 5.42 27.68
CA ALA A 26 -4.80 5.23 26.73
C ALA A 26 -4.91 3.79 26.23
N LEU A 27 -3.78 3.17 25.84
CA LEU A 27 -3.77 1.81 25.32
C LEU A 27 -3.53 0.75 26.39
N GLY A 28 -2.67 1.05 27.38
CA GLY A 28 -2.35 0.11 28.45
C GLY A 28 -3.47 -0.01 29.48
N GLU A 29 -3.96 1.13 29.97
CA GLU A 29 -5.00 1.18 31.01
C GLU A 29 -6.42 1.31 30.45
N GLN A 30 -6.56 1.48 29.12
CA GLN A 30 -7.84 1.70 28.41
C GLN A 30 -8.65 2.87 28.98
N LYS A 31 -7.98 3.91 29.46
CA LYS A 31 -8.65 5.08 30.01
C LYS A 31 -9.08 6.04 28.90
N PRO A 32 -10.22 6.74 29.08
CA PRO A 32 -10.67 7.74 28.14
C PRO A 32 -9.70 8.93 28.10
N ILE A 33 -9.47 9.46 26.89
CA ILE A 33 -8.68 10.65 26.65
C ILE A 33 -9.49 11.89 27.00
N LYS A 34 -8.89 12.81 27.76
CA LYS A 34 -9.47 14.12 28.10
C LYS A 34 -8.99 15.17 27.09
N ASP A 35 -9.75 16.25 26.93
CA ASP A 35 -9.38 17.43 26.14
C ASP A 35 -9.11 17.21 24.66
N ILE A 36 -10.03 16.55 23.96
CA ILE A 36 -10.00 16.56 22.50
C ILE A 36 -10.95 17.62 21.95
N SER A 37 -10.37 18.62 21.28
CA SER A 37 -11.05 19.77 20.69
C SER A 37 -11.49 19.60 19.23
N GLN A 38 -11.28 18.43 18.61
CA GLN A 38 -11.55 18.20 17.18
C GLN A 38 -12.33 16.91 16.92
N ASP A 39 -13.00 16.82 15.77
CA ASP A 39 -13.60 15.57 15.30
C ASP A 39 -12.49 14.58 14.92
N LEU A 40 -12.45 13.43 15.61
CA LEU A 40 -11.28 12.56 15.67
C LEU A 40 -11.38 11.23 14.92
N ASN A 41 -12.36 11.05 14.06
CA ASN A 41 -12.44 9.83 13.24
C ASN A 41 -11.39 9.82 12.11
N ILE A 42 -10.20 10.36 12.36
CA ILE A 42 -9.09 10.51 11.43
C ILE A 42 -7.86 9.84 12.07
N LEU A 43 -7.09 9.15 11.23
CA LEU A 43 -5.77 8.62 11.61
C LEU A 43 -4.86 9.76 12.08
N TYR A 44 -4.39 9.68 13.33
CA TYR A 44 -3.49 10.63 13.95
C TYR A 44 -2.07 10.06 14.04
N THR A 45 -1.07 10.92 13.85
CA THR A 45 0.33 10.57 14.04
C THR A 45 0.80 11.00 15.42
N LEU A 46 0.92 10.03 16.34
CA LEU A 46 1.57 10.26 17.63
C LEU A 46 3.09 10.10 17.48
N LYS A 47 3.84 11.17 17.75
CA LYS A 47 5.31 11.12 17.71
C LYS A 47 5.89 10.92 19.11
N ILE A 48 6.82 9.98 19.23
CA ILE A 48 7.59 9.72 20.44
C ILE A 48 9.05 9.50 20.01
N SER A 49 9.89 10.52 20.20
CA SER A 49 11.28 10.56 19.75
C SER A 49 11.40 10.22 18.25
N ASN A 50 12.07 9.13 17.90
CA ASN A 50 12.24 8.65 16.53
C ASN A 50 11.03 7.90 15.98
N LEU A 51 10.04 7.56 16.81
CA LEU A 51 8.88 6.78 16.41
C LEU A 51 7.71 7.67 15.96
N SER A 52 7.09 7.31 14.85
CA SER A 52 5.84 7.86 14.34
C SER A 52 4.77 6.77 14.35
N LEU A 53 3.81 6.90 15.26
CA LEU A 53 2.78 5.88 15.51
C LEU A 53 1.42 6.33 14.96
N GLY A 54 0.78 5.49 14.15
CA GLY A 54 -0.58 5.70 13.68
C GLY A 54 -1.59 5.24 14.73
N VAL A 55 -2.34 6.19 15.30
CA VAL A 55 -3.40 5.95 16.28
C VAL A 55 -4.71 6.55 15.81
N ILE A 56 -5.82 6.02 16.27
CA ILE A 56 -7.17 6.58 16.02
C ILE A 56 -7.87 6.80 17.36
N TYR A 57 -8.69 7.84 17.44
CA TYR A 57 -9.52 8.08 18.61
C TYR A 57 -10.98 7.93 18.25
N ILE A 58 -11.70 7.09 18.99
CA ILE A 58 -13.10 6.76 18.70
C ILE A 58 -13.96 7.21 19.86
N LYS A 59 -15.04 7.94 19.55
CA LYS A 59 -16.05 8.30 20.54
C LYS A 59 -16.91 7.10 20.85
N HIS A 60 -16.99 6.73 22.12
CA HIS A 60 -17.85 5.66 22.62
C HIS A 60 -19.23 6.20 23.03
N THR A 61 -20.14 5.27 23.32
CA THR A 61 -21.53 5.56 23.75
C THR A 61 -21.61 6.32 25.08
N ASP A 62 -20.57 6.25 25.91
CA ASP A 62 -20.44 7.04 27.14
C ASP A 62 -20.07 8.52 26.88
N GLY A 63 -19.92 8.90 25.62
CA GLY A 63 -19.56 10.24 25.17
C GLY A 63 -18.08 10.56 25.23
N LYS A 64 -17.24 9.62 25.69
CA LYS A 64 -15.79 9.79 25.83
C LYS A 64 -15.03 9.22 24.64
N TYR A 65 -13.79 9.66 24.46
CA TYR A 65 -12.91 9.19 23.40
C TYR A 65 -11.89 8.20 23.92
N TYR A 66 -11.65 7.14 23.14
CA TYR A 66 -10.67 6.11 23.44
C TYR A 66 -9.68 6.01 22.29
N MET A 67 -8.38 5.92 22.63
CA MET A 67 -7.31 5.74 21.65
C MET A 67 -7.20 4.26 21.29
N TYR A 68 -6.94 3.98 20.02
CA TYR A 68 -6.62 2.65 19.53
C TYR A 68 -5.41 2.70 18.61
N ASP A 69 -4.65 1.61 18.59
CA ASP A 69 -3.69 1.33 17.53
C ASP A 69 -4.45 1.08 16.22
N TYR A 70 -4.30 1.98 15.26
CA TYR A 70 -5.02 1.92 13.99
C TYR A 70 -4.71 0.65 13.19
N PHE A 71 -3.49 0.11 13.32
CA PHE A 71 -3.07 -1.08 12.58
C PHE A 71 -3.34 -2.40 13.32
N ASN A 72 -4.00 -2.35 14.49
CA ASN A 72 -4.38 -3.53 15.26
C ASN A 72 -5.89 -3.59 15.56
N LYS A 73 -6.57 -2.44 15.59
CA LYS A 73 -8.03 -2.38 15.74
C LYS A 73 -8.68 -2.48 14.37
N HIS A 74 -9.54 -3.49 14.17
CA HIS A 74 -10.43 -3.51 13.01
C HIS A 74 -11.51 -2.44 13.13
N LEU A 75 -11.70 -1.70 12.04
CA LEU A 75 -12.65 -0.61 11.85
C LEU A 75 -13.45 -0.86 10.57
N GLU A 76 -14.76 -0.74 10.64
CA GLU A 76 -15.58 -0.75 9.42
C GLU A 76 -15.46 0.61 8.73
N ALA A 77 -14.85 0.63 7.55
CA ALA A 77 -14.72 1.82 6.72
C ALA A 77 -15.73 1.82 5.58
N TYR A 78 -16.33 2.98 5.32
CA TYR A 78 -17.33 3.17 4.28
C TYR A 78 -16.99 4.40 3.44
N TYR A 79 -17.13 4.26 2.12
CA TYR A 79 -17.06 5.38 1.17
C TYR A 79 -18.49 5.77 0.74
N LYS A 80 -18.80 7.07 0.77
CA LYS A 80 -20.10 7.61 0.39
C LYS A 80 -20.09 8.10 -1.05
N ILE A 81 -20.87 7.46 -1.91
CA ILE A 81 -21.10 7.89 -3.30
C ILE A 81 -22.60 8.04 -3.51
N GLU A 82 -23.05 9.23 -3.91
CA GLU A 82 -24.46 9.49 -4.28
C GLU A 82 -25.47 8.98 -3.24
N GLY A 83 -25.14 9.11 -1.95
CA GLY A 83 -25.99 8.68 -0.84
C GLY A 83 -25.95 7.18 -0.52
N ARG A 84 -25.16 6.37 -1.24
CA ARG A 84 -24.88 4.97 -0.92
C ARG A 84 -23.59 4.85 -0.13
N GLU A 85 -23.60 4.00 0.89
CA GLU A 85 -22.41 3.60 1.65
C GLU A 85 -21.87 2.29 1.08
N ILE A 86 -20.62 2.32 0.61
CA ILE A 86 -19.91 1.15 0.10
C ILE A 86 -18.84 0.79 1.11
N ARG A 87 -18.88 -0.44 1.64
CA ARG A 87 -17.84 -0.95 2.52
C ARG A 87 -16.51 -1.05 1.77
N ILE A 88 -15.44 -0.55 2.38
CA ILE A 88 -14.08 -0.58 1.85
C ILE A 88 -13.12 -1.07 2.92
N SER A 89 -11.89 -1.42 2.53
CA SER A 89 -10.84 -1.71 3.53
C SER A 89 -10.50 -0.43 4.27
N GLN A 90 -10.24 -0.54 5.58
CA GLN A 90 -9.78 0.61 6.35
C GLN A 90 -8.47 1.18 5.79
N PHE A 91 -7.66 0.36 5.12
CA PHE A 91 -6.37 0.73 4.55
C PHE A 91 -6.44 1.24 3.11
N SER A 92 -7.63 1.30 2.50
CA SER A 92 -7.80 1.57 1.06
C SER A 92 -7.22 2.92 0.59
N THR A 93 -7.05 3.88 1.49
CA THR A 93 -6.54 5.22 1.18
C THR A 93 -5.07 5.41 1.55
N MET A 94 -4.40 4.39 2.10
CA MET A 94 -2.98 4.48 2.41
C MET A 94 -2.16 4.60 1.14
N ASN A 95 -1.11 5.41 1.19
CA ASN A 95 -0.20 5.63 0.08
C ASN A 95 1.27 5.34 0.48
N VAL A 96 2.19 5.54 -0.47
CA VAL A 96 3.63 5.38 -0.26
C VAL A 96 4.19 6.11 0.97
N GLU A 97 3.69 7.32 1.28
CA GLU A 97 4.13 8.10 2.44
C GLU A 97 3.69 7.42 3.74
N ASP A 98 2.47 6.89 3.79
CA ASP A 98 1.98 6.19 4.99
C ASP A 98 2.82 4.95 5.32
N PHE A 99 3.15 4.14 4.31
CA PHE A 99 3.97 2.93 4.47
C PHE A 99 5.41 3.19 4.90
N THR A 100 5.92 4.40 4.65
CA THR A 100 7.28 4.80 5.04
C THR A 100 7.31 5.62 6.32
N LYS A 101 6.17 6.22 6.69
CA LYS A 101 6.01 7.10 7.85
C LYS A 101 5.75 6.35 9.15
N TYR A 102 4.84 5.37 9.17
CA TYR A 102 4.39 4.78 10.43
C TYR A 102 5.21 3.55 10.83
N ASP A 103 5.61 3.53 12.10
CA ASP A 103 6.48 2.48 12.67
C ASP A 103 5.71 1.34 13.33
N ASN A 104 4.38 1.47 13.46
CA ASN A 104 3.51 0.47 14.06
C ASN A 104 2.65 -0.32 13.05
N ILE A 105 2.95 -0.24 11.75
CA ILE A 105 2.18 -0.96 10.72
C ILE A 105 2.41 -2.46 10.85
N TYR A 106 1.33 -3.21 11.09
CA TYR A 106 1.35 -4.66 10.98
C TYR A 106 0.85 -5.10 9.61
N LEU A 107 1.74 -5.17 8.61
CA LEU A 107 1.38 -5.39 7.20
C LEU A 107 0.45 -6.61 6.93
N PRO A 108 0.59 -7.77 7.61
CA PRO A 108 -0.29 -8.91 7.38
C PRO A 108 -1.79 -8.62 7.60
N ILE A 109 -2.14 -7.65 8.45
CA ILE A 109 -3.55 -7.32 8.71
C ILE A 109 -4.25 -6.74 7.49
N ILE A 110 -3.50 -6.16 6.54
CA ILE A 110 -4.07 -5.46 5.38
C ILE A 110 -4.84 -6.42 4.49
N LEU A 111 -4.25 -7.58 4.15
CA LEU A 111 -4.91 -8.58 3.34
C LEU A 111 -6.12 -9.21 4.08
N GLU A 112 -5.97 -9.45 5.38
CA GLU A 112 -7.06 -10.01 6.20
C GLU A 112 -8.24 -9.04 6.34
N ASP A 113 -8.00 -7.72 6.31
CA ASP A 113 -9.06 -6.72 6.27
C ASP A 113 -9.83 -6.76 4.94
N PHE A 114 -9.13 -6.83 3.80
CA PHE A 114 -9.76 -6.99 2.49
C PHE A 114 -10.64 -8.25 2.39
N LYS A 115 -10.17 -9.38 2.93
CA LYS A 115 -10.90 -10.66 2.92
C LYS A 115 -12.20 -10.65 3.74
N GLN A 116 -12.38 -9.69 4.66
CA GLN A 116 -13.61 -9.54 5.44
C GLN A 116 -14.72 -8.81 4.68
N ILE A 117 -14.42 -8.27 3.50
CA ILE A 117 -15.35 -7.50 2.68
C ILE A 117 -15.89 -8.40 1.56
N PRO A 118 -17.18 -8.31 1.23
CA PRO A 118 -17.74 -9.03 0.08
C PRO A 118 -16.94 -8.77 -1.20
N ILE A 119 -16.56 -9.84 -1.89
CA ILE A 119 -15.70 -9.77 -3.07
C ILE A 119 -16.41 -9.06 -4.23
N SER A 120 -15.68 -8.18 -4.91
CA SER A 120 -16.12 -7.51 -6.13
C SER A 120 -14.91 -7.00 -6.91
N SER A 121 -15.09 -6.69 -8.19
CA SER A 121 -14.04 -6.07 -9.01
C SER A 121 -13.50 -4.78 -8.39
N ASN A 122 -14.37 -3.97 -7.76
CA ASN A 122 -13.96 -2.75 -7.07
C ASN A 122 -13.02 -3.03 -5.89
N ILE A 123 -13.31 -4.05 -5.07
CA ILE A 123 -12.48 -4.41 -3.92
C ILE A 123 -11.13 -4.98 -4.38
N LEU A 124 -11.12 -5.81 -5.42
CA LEU A 124 -9.89 -6.33 -6.01
C LEU A 124 -9.02 -5.20 -6.60
N ASN A 125 -9.64 -4.23 -7.28
CA ASN A 125 -8.94 -3.07 -7.81
C ASN A 125 -8.34 -2.19 -6.68
N GLN A 126 -9.05 -2.00 -5.57
CA GLN A 126 -8.52 -1.27 -4.41
C GLN A 126 -7.29 -1.98 -3.82
N ALA A 127 -7.37 -3.30 -3.61
CA ALA A 127 -6.25 -4.08 -3.12
C ALA A 127 -5.05 -4.04 -4.10
N ASN A 128 -5.31 -4.11 -5.40
CA ASN A 128 -4.30 -3.95 -6.43
C ASN A 128 -3.61 -2.58 -6.38
N CYS A 129 -4.38 -1.49 -6.27
CA CYS A 129 -3.82 -0.14 -6.15
C CYS A 129 -2.97 0.01 -4.88
N LEU A 130 -3.45 -0.48 -3.74
CA LEU A 130 -2.71 -0.44 -2.48
C LEU A 130 -1.40 -1.24 -2.56
N MET A 131 -1.44 -2.42 -3.20
CA MET A 131 -0.24 -3.22 -3.46
C MET A 131 0.78 -2.45 -4.30
N LEU A 132 0.36 -1.69 -5.32
CA LEU A 132 1.27 -0.85 -6.10
C LEU A 132 1.91 0.26 -5.25
N GLU A 133 1.18 0.84 -4.29
CA GLU A 133 1.73 1.78 -3.31
C GLU A 133 2.78 1.11 -2.38
N MET A 134 2.56 -0.16 -1.99
CA MET A 134 3.57 -0.93 -1.25
C MET A 134 4.86 -1.12 -2.07
N LEU A 135 4.76 -1.37 -3.39
CA LEU A 135 5.94 -1.49 -4.25
C LEU A 135 6.70 -0.16 -4.35
N LYS A 136 5.99 0.97 -4.45
CA LYS A 136 6.60 2.30 -4.39
C LYS A 136 7.34 2.51 -3.07
N ALA A 137 6.73 2.12 -1.95
CA ALA A 137 7.34 2.24 -0.62
C ALA A 137 8.58 1.35 -0.49
N TYR A 138 8.52 0.11 -0.97
CA TYR A 138 9.68 -0.78 -1.02
C TYR A 138 10.83 -0.17 -1.83
N ASP A 139 10.52 0.48 -2.96
CA ASP A 139 11.54 1.11 -3.78
C ASP A 139 12.32 2.20 -3.03
N GLN A 140 11.70 2.85 -2.04
CA GLN A 140 12.29 3.87 -1.18
C GLN A 140 13.00 3.31 0.05
N CYS A 141 12.36 2.41 0.81
CA CYS A 141 12.85 1.98 2.13
C CYS A 141 13.46 0.56 2.18
N LYS A 142 13.27 -0.25 1.12
CA LYS A 142 13.76 -1.63 1.00
C LYS A 142 13.27 -2.59 2.10
N LEU A 143 12.16 -2.27 2.78
CA LEU A 143 11.55 -3.14 3.77
C LEU A 143 10.93 -4.38 3.09
N LYS A 144 11.53 -5.56 3.31
CA LYS A 144 11.13 -6.81 2.66
C LYS A 144 9.68 -7.22 2.94
N ASP A 145 9.14 -6.88 4.10
CA ASP A 145 7.77 -7.22 4.48
C ASP A 145 6.73 -6.56 3.56
N LEU A 146 7.05 -5.39 2.97
CA LEU A 146 6.21 -4.77 1.94
C LEU A 146 6.11 -5.63 0.68
N LEU A 147 7.23 -6.18 0.22
CA LEU A 147 7.22 -7.09 -0.94
C LEU A 147 6.49 -8.39 -0.65
N TYR A 148 6.73 -8.99 0.52
CA TYR A 148 6.06 -10.21 0.92
C TYR A 148 4.53 -9.99 0.99
N THR A 149 4.09 -8.89 1.58
CA THR A 149 2.66 -8.55 1.65
C THR A 149 2.08 -8.28 0.26
N ALA A 150 2.82 -7.57 -0.60
CA ALA A 150 2.40 -7.35 -1.99
C ALA A 150 2.25 -8.66 -2.77
N GLU A 151 3.17 -9.62 -2.59
CA GLU A 151 3.08 -10.96 -3.18
C GLU A 151 1.81 -11.69 -2.73
N GLN A 152 1.53 -11.69 -1.42
CA GLN A 152 0.34 -12.33 -0.87
C GLN A 152 -0.96 -11.70 -1.38
N ILE A 153 -0.99 -10.37 -1.54
CA ILE A 153 -2.13 -9.68 -2.17
C ILE A 153 -2.27 -10.14 -3.63
N ASN A 154 -1.19 -10.14 -4.41
CA ASN A 154 -1.24 -10.56 -5.81
C ASN A 154 -1.72 -12.01 -5.98
N GLU A 155 -1.26 -12.94 -5.13
CA GLU A 155 -1.73 -14.33 -5.15
C GLU A 155 -3.21 -14.46 -4.77
N TRP A 156 -3.71 -13.60 -3.88
CA TRP A 156 -5.14 -13.52 -3.59
C TRP A 156 -5.95 -12.98 -4.78
N LEU A 157 -5.46 -11.94 -5.47
CA LEU A 157 -6.13 -11.39 -6.66
C LEU A 157 -6.31 -12.44 -7.77
N LYS A 158 -5.30 -13.31 -7.99
CA LYS A 158 -5.33 -14.38 -8.99
C LYS A 158 -6.46 -15.40 -8.81
N GLN A 159 -7.04 -15.49 -7.61
CA GLN A 159 -8.12 -16.44 -7.30
C GLN A 159 -9.47 -16.03 -7.93
N TYR A 160 -9.57 -14.82 -8.49
CA TYR A 160 -10.82 -14.26 -9.02
C TYR A 160 -10.71 -13.83 -10.49
N PRO A 161 -10.45 -14.75 -11.43
CA PRO A 161 -10.22 -14.42 -12.83
C PRO A 161 -11.41 -13.76 -13.55
N ASP A 162 -12.62 -13.95 -13.04
CA ASP A 162 -13.83 -13.32 -13.58
C ASP A 162 -14.02 -11.86 -13.13
N LEU A 163 -13.25 -11.40 -12.13
CA LEU A 163 -13.40 -10.08 -11.51
C LEU A 163 -12.18 -9.18 -11.70
N ILE A 164 -11.01 -9.74 -12.04
CA ILE A 164 -9.78 -8.99 -12.35
C ILE A 164 -9.02 -9.66 -13.50
N GLU A 165 -8.55 -8.83 -14.45
CA GLU A 165 -7.83 -9.29 -15.63
C GLU A 165 -6.54 -10.03 -15.26
N GLN A 166 -6.32 -11.23 -15.78
CA GLN A 166 -5.16 -12.03 -15.38
C GLN A 166 -3.82 -11.43 -15.82
N ASP A 167 -3.81 -10.68 -16.92
CA ASP A 167 -2.61 -9.99 -17.40
C ASP A 167 -2.06 -9.01 -16.36
N ILE A 168 -2.92 -8.29 -15.62
CA ILE A 168 -2.47 -7.36 -14.56
C ILE A 168 -1.82 -8.11 -13.40
N CYS A 169 -2.38 -9.26 -12.99
CA CYS A 169 -1.85 -10.08 -11.90
C CYS A 169 -0.51 -10.73 -12.30
N ILE A 170 -0.35 -11.11 -13.57
CA ILE A 170 0.91 -11.62 -14.10
C ILE A 170 1.97 -10.53 -14.12
N ILE A 171 1.65 -9.36 -14.68
CA ILE A 171 2.55 -8.20 -14.73
C ILE A 171 3.00 -7.81 -13.32
N ASN A 172 2.07 -7.69 -12.37
CA ASN A 172 2.39 -7.28 -11.00
C ASN A 172 3.19 -8.35 -10.25
N GLY A 173 2.88 -9.63 -10.44
CA GLY A 173 3.69 -10.73 -9.92
C GLY A 173 5.13 -10.69 -10.44
N CYS A 174 5.30 -10.41 -11.74
CA CYS A 174 6.63 -10.25 -12.34
C CYS A 174 7.37 -9.00 -11.82
N GLN A 175 6.67 -7.89 -11.60
CA GLN A 175 7.24 -6.69 -10.96
C GLN A 175 7.77 -6.97 -9.55
N ILE A 176 7.09 -7.83 -8.79
CA ILE A 176 7.51 -8.28 -7.46
C ILE A 176 8.74 -9.19 -7.57
N ALA A 177 8.71 -10.19 -8.46
CA ALA A 177 9.80 -11.12 -8.66
C ALA A 177 11.12 -10.42 -9.06
N ILE A 178 11.07 -9.41 -9.94
CA ILE A 178 12.26 -8.59 -10.26
C ILE A 178 12.84 -7.92 -9.01
N ARG A 179 11.97 -7.41 -8.11
CA ARG A 179 12.41 -6.77 -6.87
C ARG A 179 12.96 -7.74 -5.83
N GLN A 180 12.62 -9.03 -5.96
CA GLN A 180 13.15 -10.13 -5.15
C GLN A 180 14.47 -10.69 -5.72
N GLY A 181 14.74 -10.52 -7.01
CA GLY A 181 16.03 -10.88 -7.61
C GLY A 181 15.99 -10.96 -9.14
N GLU A 182 15.29 -11.95 -9.68
CA GLU A 182 15.22 -12.18 -11.13
C GLU A 182 13.91 -12.85 -11.56
N LEU A 183 13.58 -12.70 -12.85
CA LEU A 183 12.47 -13.42 -13.47
C LEU A 183 12.91 -14.78 -13.98
N ASN A 184 12.14 -15.81 -13.63
CA ASN A 184 12.32 -17.15 -14.21
C ASN A 184 11.83 -17.21 -15.68
N TYR A 185 12.18 -18.29 -16.37
CA TYR A 185 11.83 -18.50 -17.77
C TYR A 185 10.31 -18.53 -18.03
N ALA A 186 9.54 -19.15 -17.12
CA ALA A 186 8.10 -19.28 -17.27
C ALA A 186 7.40 -17.92 -17.20
N ASP A 187 7.87 -17.03 -16.34
CA ASP A 187 7.34 -15.67 -16.22
C ASP A 187 7.69 -14.82 -17.44
N LYS A 188 8.92 -14.93 -17.95
CA LYS A 188 9.30 -14.28 -19.23
C LYS A 188 8.40 -14.73 -20.37
N ALA A 189 8.11 -16.04 -20.49
CA ALA A 189 7.22 -16.56 -21.53
C ALA A 189 5.80 -15.98 -21.45
N LYS A 190 5.25 -15.82 -20.23
CA LYS A 190 3.95 -15.17 -20.03
C LYS A 190 3.99 -13.68 -20.43
N LEU A 191 5.05 -12.96 -20.04
CA LEU A 191 5.22 -11.55 -20.42
C LEU A 191 5.32 -11.37 -21.94
N PHE A 192 6.01 -12.26 -22.64
CA PHE A 192 6.04 -12.25 -24.12
C PHE A 192 4.64 -12.37 -24.70
N ALA A 193 3.84 -13.34 -24.22
CA ALA A 193 2.47 -13.51 -24.69
C ALA A 193 1.61 -12.25 -24.47
N ILE A 194 1.76 -11.59 -23.30
CA ILE A 194 1.08 -10.31 -23.01
C ILE A 194 1.55 -9.21 -23.96
N SER A 195 2.85 -9.09 -24.19
CA SER A 195 3.43 -8.05 -25.07
C SER A 195 2.91 -8.12 -26.51
N GLU A 196 2.62 -9.33 -27.00
CA GLU A 196 2.12 -9.58 -28.35
C GLU A 196 0.59 -9.46 -28.47
N LYS A 197 -0.15 -9.93 -27.45
CA LYS A 197 -1.60 -10.20 -27.58
C LYS A 197 -2.49 -9.25 -26.79
N ALA A 198 -1.98 -8.56 -25.77
CA ALA A 198 -2.80 -7.70 -24.94
C ALA A 198 -3.33 -6.51 -25.73
N ASN A 199 -4.63 -6.25 -25.69
CA ASN A 199 -5.22 -5.05 -26.30
C ASN A 199 -4.84 -3.78 -25.53
N ASN A 200 -4.59 -3.91 -24.22
CA ASN A 200 -4.24 -2.80 -23.36
C ASN A 200 -2.76 -2.40 -23.55
N MET A 201 -2.52 -1.20 -24.09
CA MET A 201 -1.17 -0.71 -24.35
C MET A 201 -0.34 -0.51 -23.07
N ASN A 202 -0.97 -0.22 -21.92
CA ASN A 202 -0.25 -0.15 -20.65
C ASN A 202 0.31 -1.52 -20.26
N TYR A 203 -0.44 -2.60 -20.54
CA TYR A 203 0.01 -3.97 -20.26
C TYR A 203 1.16 -4.38 -21.17
N ARG A 204 1.09 -4.04 -22.45
CA ARG A 204 2.18 -4.26 -23.40
C ARG A 204 3.45 -3.51 -23.01
N ALA A 205 3.32 -2.22 -22.68
CA ALA A 205 4.46 -1.41 -22.22
C ALA A 205 5.07 -1.98 -20.94
N GLY A 206 4.24 -2.38 -19.97
CA GLY A 206 4.71 -3.04 -18.76
C GLY A 206 5.44 -4.35 -19.05
N ALA A 207 4.90 -5.21 -19.91
CA ALA A 207 5.55 -6.45 -20.30
C ALA A 207 6.92 -6.21 -20.94
N PHE A 208 7.03 -5.25 -21.88
CA PHE A 208 8.31 -4.90 -22.50
C PHE A 208 9.33 -4.34 -21.50
N ILE A 209 8.89 -3.53 -20.52
CA ILE A 209 9.78 -3.04 -19.46
C ILE A 209 10.37 -4.21 -18.65
N LEU A 210 9.52 -5.15 -18.23
CA LEU A 210 9.94 -6.30 -17.42
C LEU A 210 10.83 -7.28 -18.20
N LEU A 211 10.69 -7.33 -19.53
CA LEU A 211 11.55 -8.08 -20.45
C LEU A 211 12.83 -7.32 -20.85
N GLU A 212 13.03 -6.11 -20.33
CA GLU A 212 14.16 -5.21 -20.65
C GLU A 212 14.24 -4.72 -22.12
N TYR A 213 13.13 -4.81 -22.86
CA TYR A 213 12.97 -4.30 -24.23
C TYR A 213 12.52 -2.83 -24.25
N MET A 214 13.41 -1.94 -23.81
CA MET A 214 13.13 -0.51 -23.66
C MET A 214 12.69 0.16 -24.98
N ASP A 215 13.31 -0.19 -26.11
CA ASP A 215 12.96 0.39 -27.41
C ASP A 215 11.50 0.10 -27.80
N GLU A 216 10.99 -1.09 -27.47
CA GLU A 216 9.59 -1.45 -27.72
C GLU A 216 8.64 -0.73 -26.74
N ALA A 217 9.03 -0.56 -25.48
CA ALA A 217 8.27 0.24 -24.52
C ALA A 217 8.19 1.72 -24.96
N GLU A 218 9.28 2.28 -25.48
CA GLU A 218 9.34 3.67 -25.97
C GLU A 218 8.49 3.90 -27.22
N LYS A 219 8.45 2.93 -28.13
CA LYS A 219 7.50 2.97 -29.26
C LYS A 219 6.06 3.06 -28.77
N ILE A 220 5.70 2.31 -27.72
CA ILE A 220 4.36 2.40 -27.13
C ILE A 220 4.15 3.78 -26.50
N PHE A 221 5.10 4.30 -25.73
CA PHE A 221 4.99 5.63 -25.11
C PHE A 221 4.81 6.75 -26.14
N SER A 222 5.40 6.63 -27.33
CA SER A 222 5.20 7.60 -28.41
C SER A 222 3.74 7.70 -28.89
N SER A 223 2.92 6.69 -28.60
CA SER A 223 1.49 6.68 -28.90
C SER A 223 0.60 7.16 -27.75
N PHE A 224 1.16 7.37 -26.54
CA PHE A 224 0.40 7.84 -25.39
C PHE A 224 0.15 9.33 -25.49
N ASN A 225 -1.05 9.76 -25.08
CA ASN A 225 -1.29 11.17 -24.78
C ASN A 225 -0.73 11.54 -23.39
N ASP A 226 -0.64 12.83 -23.11
CA ASP A 226 -0.07 13.35 -21.85
C ASP A 226 -0.77 12.79 -20.59
N THR A 227 -2.09 12.59 -20.64
CA THR A 227 -2.86 12.06 -19.50
C THR A 227 -2.50 10.61 -19.24
N GLN A 228 -2.48 9.78 -20.29
CA GLN A 228 -2.12 8.38 -20.20
C GLN A 228 -0.67 8.20 -19.78
N MET A 229 0.26 9.00 -20.31
CA MET A 229 1.67 8.94 -19.91
C MET A 229 1.85 9.36 -18.45
N LYS A 230 1.13 10.40 -18.00
CA LYS A 230 1.13 10.81 -16.59
C LYS A 230 0.61 9.70 -15.68
N GLU A 231 -0.48 9.03 -16.06
CA GLU A 231 -1.01 7.88 -15.32
C GLU A 231 0.01 6.73 -15.29
N PHE A 232 0.54 6.34 -16.44
CA PHE A 232 1.50 5.24 -16.56
C PHE A 232 2.76 5.49 -15.73
N SER A 233 3.29 6.71 -15.76
CA SER A 233 4.48 7.09 -15.01
C SER A 233 4.29 7.07 -13.48
N ASN A 234 3.03 7.07 -13.01
CA ASN A 234 2.71 6.90 -11.60
C ASN A 234 2.73 5.43 -11.15
N TYR A 235 2.81 4.45 -12.06
CA TYR A 235 2.92 3.04 -11.65
C TYR A 235 4.36 2.70 -11.23
N PRO A 236 4.55 1.82 -10.21
CA PRO A 236 5.88 1.43 -9.74
C PRO A 236 6.74 0.72 -10.79
N ILE A 237 6.13 0.19 -11.86
CA ILE A 237 6.88 -0.37 -13.00
C ILE A 237 7.71 0.67 -13.75
N TYR A 238 7.26 1.94 -13.74
CA TYR A 238 7.99 3.02 -14.42
C TYR A 238 9.33 3.31 -13.73
N THR A 239 9.42 3.08 -12.41
CA THR A 239 10.68 3.15 -11.67
C THR A 239 11.71 2.13 -12.19
N LEU A 240 11.27 0.93 -12.59
CA LEU A 240 12.15 -0.08 -13.21
C LEU A 240 12.64 0.39 -14.57
N TYR A 241 11.75 0.93 -15.41
CA TYR A 241 12.13 1.53 -16.71
C TYR A 241 13.22 2.61 -16.54
N GLN A 242 13.04 3.52 -15.58
CA GLN A 242 14.04 4.56 -15.28
C GLN A 242 15.38 3.98 -14.84
N GLN A 243 15.37 2.93 -14.03
CA GLN A 243 16.59 2.25 -13.58
C GLN A 243 17.33 1.57 -14.73
N TYR A 244 16.61 0.89 -15.63
CA TYR A 244 17.21 0.25 -16.80
C TYR A 244 17.82 1.26 -17.77
N LYS A 245 17.15 2.40 -17.99
CA LYS A 245 17.70 3.49 -18.82
C LYS A 245 19.03 4.01 -18.29
N LYS A 246 19.13 4.22 -16.98
CA LYS A 246 20.38 4.69 -16.32
C LYS A 246 21.53 3.69 -16.40
N LYS A 247 21.26 2.39 -16.57
CA LYS A 247 22.32 1.38 -16.72
C LYS A 247 22.86 1.28 -18.15
N LYS A 248 22.10 1.74 -19.15
CA LYS A 248 22.46 1.65 -20.58
C LYS A 248 23.08 2.94 -21.15
N GLY A 249 22.95 4.08 -20.45
CA GLY A 249 23.58 5.36 -20.80
C GLY A 249 24.75 5.66 -19.89
#